data_AF-A0A1K2IMF0-F1
#
_entry.id   AF-A0A1K2IMF0-F1
#
_cell.length_a   1.000
_cell.length_b   1.000
_cell.length_c   1.000
_cell.angle_alpha   90.00
_cell.angle_beta   90.00
_cell.angle_gamma   90.00
#
_symmetry.space_group_name_H-M   'P 1'
#
loop_
_entity.id
_entity.type
_entity.pdbx_description
1 polymer ?
#
loop_
_entity_poly.entity_id
_entity_poly.type
_entity_poly.pdbx_seq_one_letter_code
_entity_poly.pdbx_strand_id
1 'polypeptide(L)'
;MIRNLRIIILFLPVILGGFIYIIFRPESLIMFRWFKYLSISNEINIIQNLRNIYSFPPWLVYSLPDGLWIFSYTTLSLEIWRYSISRNFIRIFPTF
;
A
#
# COMPACT_ATOMS: atom_id res chain seq x y z
N MET A 1 -11.70 -4.93 -20.60
CA MET A 1 -12.32 -4.75 -19.27
C MET A 1 -11.53 -5.43 -18.14
N ILE A 2 -11.26 -6.74 -18.22
CA ILE A 2 -10.59 -7.53 -17.14
C ILE A 2 -9.20 -7.00 -16.77
N ARG A 3 -8.38 -6.55 -17.74
CA ARG A 3 -7.04 -5.99 -17.48
C ARG A 3 -7.09 -4.76 -16.59
N ASN A 4 -8.02 -3.85 -16.83
CA ASN A 4 -8.14 -2.59 -16.09
C ASN A 4 -8.57 -2.86 -14.64
N LEU A 5 -9.47 -3.82 -14.44
CA LEU A 5 -9.90 -4.27 -13.12
C LEU A 5 -8.74 -4.82 -12.28
N ARG A 6 -7.84 -5.61 -12.90
CA ARG A 6 -6.64 -6.14 -12.23
C ARG A 6 -5.72 -5.02 -11.73
N ILE A 7 -5.48 -4.01 -12.55
CA ILE A 7 -4.65 -2.85 -12.18
C ILE A 7 -5.28 -2.14 -10.97
N ILE A 8 -6.60 -1.92 -10.98
CA ILE A 8 -7.30 -1.29 -9.85
C ILE A 8 -7.13 -2.12 -8.57
N ILE A 9 -7.34 -3.44 -8.63
CA ILE A 9 -7.19 -4.34 -7.47
C ILE A 9 -5.77 -4.30 -6.88
N LEU A 10 -4.75 -4.12 -7.73
CA LEU A 10 -3.36 -4.08 -7.31
C LEU A 10 -2.99 -2.73 -6.68
N PHE A 11 -3.36 -1.61 -7.31
CA PHE A 11 -2.90 -0.28 -6.90
C PHE A 11 -3.79 0.41 -5.87
N LEU A 12 -5.11 0.15 -5.88
CA LEU A 12 -6.04 0.78 -4.97
C LEU A 12 -5.68 0.52 -3.48
N PRO A 13 -5.36 -0.71 -3.04
CA PRO A 13 -4.98 -0.97 -1.65
C PRO A 13 -3.71 -0.22 -1.24
N VAL A 14 -2.72 -0.11 -2.13
CA VAL A 14 -1.46 0.61 -1.86
C VAL A 14 -1.73 2.09 -1.62
N ILE A 15 -2.53 2.69 -2.49
CA ILE A 15 -2.89 4.11 -2.41
C ILE A 15 -3.70 4.37 -1.14
N LEU A 16 -4.70 3.55 -0.84
CA LEU A 16 -5.51 3.68 0.36
C LEU A 16 -4.69 3.50 1.64
N GLY A 17 -3.86 2.46 1.71
CA GLY A 17 -2.95 2.25 2.83
C GLY A 17 -1.99 3.42 2.99
N GLY A 18 -1.46 3.95 1.88
CA GLY A 18 -0.60 5.14 1.86
C GLY A 18 -1.30 6.40 2.38
N PHE A 19 -2.54 6.66 1.99
CA PHE A 19 -3.30 7.80 2.51
C PHE A 19 -3.56 7.69 4.00
N ILE A 20 -4.02 6.53 4.48
CA ILE A 20 -4.21 6.30 5.92
C ILE A 20 -2.88 6.52 6.65
N TYR A 21 -1.78 5.99 6.09
CA TYR A 21 -0.45 6.15 6.68
C TYR A 21 -0.02 7.62 6.76
N ILE A 22 -0.19 8.41 5.69
CA ILE A 22 0.15 9.84 5.66
C ILE A 22 -0.70 10.63 6.68
N ILE A 23 -2.00 10.34 6.79
CA ILE A 23 -2.91 11.03 7.72
C ILE A 23 -2.52 10.73 9.17
N PHE A 24 -2.28 9.46 9.50
CA PHE A 24 -2.20 9.05 10.90
C PHE A 24 -0.79 8.93 11.49
N ARG A 25 0.26 8.83 10.65
CA ARG A 25 1.62 8.63 11.16
C ARG A 25 2.34 9.92 11.57
N PRO A 26 3.28 9.82 12.53
CA PRO A 26 4.07 10.96 12.96
C PRO A 26 5.03 11.43 11.86
N GLU A 27 5.29 12.73 11.82
CA GLU A 27 6.18 13.39 10.85
C GLU A 27 7.67 13.03 11.04
N SER A 28 8.03 12.25 12.05
CA SER A 28 9.40 11.79 12.29
C SER A 28 9.90 10.77 11.25
N LEU A 29 9.00 10.20 10.44
CA LEU A 29 9.35 9.23 9.41
C LEU A 29 10.06 9.88 8.21
N ILE A 30 10.96 9.12 7.58
CA ILE A 30 11.80 9.58 6.46
C ILE A 30 10.97 10.15 5.30
N MET A 31 9.80 9.57 5.01
CA MET A 31 8.92 10.04 3.94
C MET A 31 8.49 11.52 4.09
N PHE A 32 8.35 12.02 5.32
CA PHE A 32 8.01 13.43 5.54
C PHE A 32 9.15 14.38 5.17
N ARG A 33 10.40 13.89 5.18
CA ARG A 33 11.52 14.66 4.61
C ARG A 33 11.35 14.84 3.11
N TRP A 34 10.85 13.82 2.40
CA TRP A 34 10.56 13.95 0.97
C TRP A 34 9.46 14.96 0.71
N PHE A 35 8.40 14.97 1.51
CA PHE A 35 7.34 15.98 1.41
C PHE A 35 7.85 17.39 1.67
N LYS A 36 8.78 17.55 2.61
CA LYS A 36 9.49 18.82 2.84
C LYS A 36 10.31 19.24 1.62
N TYR A 37 11.04 18.32 0.98
CA TYR A 37 11.79 18.60 -0.24
C TYR A 37 10.88 18.97 -1.43
N LEU A 38 9.69 18.39 -1.48
CA LEU A 38 8.68 18.70 -2.49
C LEU A 38 7.89 19.98 -2.18
N SER A 39 8.13 20.61 -1.02
CA SER A 39 7.39 21.78 -0.52
C SER A 39 5.88 21.53 -0.32
N ILE A 40 5.49 20.28 -0.04
CA ILE A 40 4.08 19.87 0.18
C ILE A 40 3.80 19.63 1.69
N SER A 41 4.68 20.07 2.58
CA SER A 41 4.52 19.84 4.02
C SER A 41 3.28 20.51 4.61
N ASN A 42 2.88 21.68 4.08
CA ASN A 42 1.75 22.43 4.62
C ASN A 42 0.42 21.73 4.34
N GLU A 43 0.25 21.22 3.12
CA GLU A 43 -0.91 20.46 2.66
C GLU A 43 -1.07 19.20 3.50
N ILE A 44 0.04 18.54 3.81
CA ILE A 44 0.04 17.33 4.64
C ILE A 44 -0.33 17.67 6.08
N ASN A 45 0.17 18.78 6.63
CA ASN A 45 -0.21 19.22 7.98
C ASN A 45 -1.72 19.53 8.05
N ILE A 46 -2.30 20.12 7.01
CA ILE A 46 -3.75 20.35 6.91
C ILE A 46 -4.51 19.02 6.95
N ILE A 47 -4.06 18.02 6.20
CA ILE A 47 -4.68 16.69 6.17
C ILE A 47 -4.53 15.99 7.53
N GLN A 48 -3.38 16.12 8.19
CA GLN A 48 -3.13 15.53 9.50
C GLN A 48 -3.94 16.17 10.64
N ASN A 49 -4.40 17.42 10.49
CA ASN A 49 -5.30 18.04 11.46
C ASN A 49 -6.65 17.30 11.56
N LEU A 50 -7.03 16.49 10.57
CA LEU A 50 -8.21 15.62 10.65
C LEU A 50 -8.15 14.64 11.84
N ARG A 51 -6.94 14.26 12.29
CA ARG A 51 -6.74 13.42 13.49
C ARG A 51 -7.34 14.03 14.75
N ASN A 52 -7.33 15.36 14.84
CA ASN A 52 -7.82 16.08 16.02
C ASN A 52 -9.36 16.22 16.00
N ILE A 53 -9.96 16.10 14.81
CA ILE A 53 -11.40 16.29 14.60
C ILE A 53 -12.15 14.96 14.75
N TYR A 54 -11.54 13.86 14.32
CA TYR A 54 -12.18 12.55 14.29
C TYR A 54 -11.38 11.48 15.04
N SER A 55 -12.06 10.74 15.92
CA SER A 55 -11.51 9.55 16.55
C SER A 55 -11.73 8.34 15.63
N PHE A 56 -10.64 7.70 15.24
CA PHE A 56 -10.67 6.49 14.42
C PHE A 56 -10.35 5.26 15.27
N PRO A 57 -10.96 4.09 14.98
CA PRO A 57 -10.68 2.90 15.73
C PRO A 57 -9.22 2.44 15.53
N PRO A 58 -8.55 1.93 16.57
CA PRO A 58 -7.11 1.58 16.49
C PRO A 58 -6.77 0.61 15.37
N TRP A 59 -7.64 -0.35 15.06
CA TRP A 59 -7.41 -1.32 13.99
C TRP A 59 -7.33 -0.66 12.61
N LEU A 60 -8.11 0.39 12.37
CA LEU A 60 -8.12 1.11 11.08
C LEU A 60 -6.84 1.92 10.91
N VAL A 61 -6.31 2.48 11.99
CA VAL A 61 -5.10 3.30 11.96
C VAL A 61 -3.84 2.44 11.92
N TYR A 62 -3.79 1.39 12.74
CA TYR A 62 -2.56 0.63 13.00
C TYR A 62 -2.48 -0.71 12.27
N SER A 63 -3.59 -1.30 11.84
CA SER A 63 -3.58 -2.64 11.20
C SER A 63 -4.00 -2.61 9.72
N LEU A 64 -4.96 -1.75 9.36
CA LEU A 64 -5.49 -1.70 8.00
C LEU A 64 -4.45 -1.33 6.93
N PRO A 65 -3.56 -0.34 7.10
CA PRO A 65 -2.54 -0.01 6.10
C PRO A 65 -1.65 -1.21 5.77
N ASP A 66 -1.16 -1.89 6.81
CA ASP A 66 -0.28 -3.06 6.67
C ASP A 66 -1.00 -4.21 5.96
N GLY A 67 -2.26 -4.46 6.32
CA GLY A 67 -3.10 -5.46 5.66
C GLY A 67 -3.33 -5.17 4.18
N LEU A 68 -3.60 -3.90 3.82
CA LEU A 68 -3.78 -3.48 2.43
C LEU A 68 -2.50 -3.64 1.61
N TRP A 69 -1.33 -3.33 2.19
CA TRP A 69 -0.04 -3.50 1.53
C TRP A 69 0.31 -4.97 1.32
N ILE A 70 0.12 -5.82 2.34
CA ILE A 70 0.34 -7.27 2.22
C ILE A 70 -0.60 -7.85 1.15
N PHE A 71 -1.88 -7.45 1.15
CA PHE A 71 -2.83 -7.89 0.13
C PHE A 71 -2.38 -7.49 -1.28
N SER A 72 -1.99 -6.23 -1.51
CA SER A 72 -1.48 -5.78 -2.81
C SER A 72 -0.21 -6.53 -3.23
N TYR A 73 0.74 -6.66 -2.30
CA TYR A 73 2.00 -7.35 -2.57
C TYR A 73 1.80 -8.83 -2.91
N THR A 74 0.97 -9.54 -2.15
CA THR A 74 0.68 -10.96 -2.37
C THR A 74 -0.06 -11.17 -3.69
N THR A 75 -1.07 -10.36 -3.98
CA THR A 75 -1.79 -10.42 -5.26
C THR A 75 -0.89 -10.11 -6.45
N LEU A 76 -0.02 -9.10 -6.35
CA LEU A 76 0.97 -8.78 -7.38
C LEU A 76 1.94 -9.95 -7.60
N SER A 77 2.44 -10.53 -6.51
CA SER A 77 3.35 -11.68 -6.55
C SER A 77 2.70 -12.86 -7.26
N LEU A 78 1.44 -13.19 -6.94
CA LEU A 78 0.69 -14.25 -7.60
C LEU A 78 0.46 -13.97 -9.10
N GLU A 79 0.19 -12.72 -9.48
CA GLU A 79 0.01 -12.34 -10.89
C GLU A 79 1.31 -12.48 -11.69
N ILE A 80 2.44 -12.03 -11.12
CA ILE A 80 3.77 -12.22 -11.72
C ILE A 80 4.09 -13.70 -11.87
N TRP A 81 3.83 -14.48 -10.81
CA TRP A 81 4.13 -15.90 -10.79
C TRP A 81 3.25 -16.71 -11.73
N ARG A 82 1.96 -16.38 -11.87
CA ARG A 82 1.07 -17.01 -12.87
C ARG A 82 1.66 -16.90 -14.28
N TYR A 83 2.30 -15.76 -14.59
CA TYR A 83 2.96 -15.56 -15.88
C TYR A 83 4.25 -16.40 -16.04
N SER A 84 4.99 -16.60 -14.96
CA SER A 84 6.23 -17.42 -14.94
C SER A 84 5.93 -18.93 -15.03
N ILE A 85 4.97 -19.40 -14.24
CA ILE A 85 4.53 -20.79 -14.14
C ILE A 85 3.97 -21.33 -15.47
N SER A 86 3.30 -20.47 -16.24
CA SER A 86 2.82 -20.80 -17.59
C SER A 86 3.94 -21.16 -18.58
N ARG A 87 5.21 -20.82 -18.31
CA ARG A 87 6.32 -21.08 -19.23
C ARG A 87 7.27 -22.21 -18.82
N ASN A 88 7.32 -22.61 -17.55
CA ASN A 88 8.35 -23.54 -17.06
C ASN A 88 7.92 -24.40 -15.84
N PHE A 89 6.69 -24.91 -15.81
CA PHE A 89 6.19 -25.69 -14.66
C PHE A 89 6.95 -27.00 -14.37
N ILE A 90 7.82 -27.48 -15.28
CA ILE A 90 8.46 -28.80 -15.16
C ILE A 90 9.81 -28.78 -14.43
N ARG A 91 10.41 -27.60 -14.12
CA ARG A 91 11.83 -27.55 -13.68
C ARG A 91 12.13 -27.07 -12.26
N ILE A 92 11.14 -26.74 -11.42
CA ILE A 92 11.41 -26.10 -10.11
C ILE A 92 11.04 -26.98 -8.91
N PHE A 93 10.35 -28.11 -9.08
CA PHE A 93 10.29 -29.12 -8.02
C PHE A 93 11.45 -30.10 -8.20
N PRO A 94 12.54 -30.02 -7.40
CA PRO A 94 13.31 -31.22 -7.17
C PRO A 94 12.35 -32.17 -6.46
N THR A 95 11.99 -33.24 -7.16
CA THR A 95 11.34 -34.40 -6.57
C THR A 95 12.21 -34.86 -5.40
N PHE A 96 11.73 -34.67 -4.18
CA PHE A 96 12.25 -35.38 -3.01
C PHE A 96 11.95 -36.88 -3.16
#